data_AF-A0A0J9CTL8-F1
#
_entry.id   AF-A0A0J9CTL8-F1
#
_cell.length_a   1.000
_cell.length_b   1.000
_cell.length_c   1.000
_cell.angle_alpha   90.00
_cell.angle_beta   90.00
_cell.angle_gamma   90.00
#
_symmetry.space_group_name_H-M   'P 1'
#
loop_
_entity.id
_entity.type
_entity.pdbx_description
1 polymer ?
#
loop_
_entity_poly.entity_id
_entity_poly.type
_entity_poly.pdbx_seq_one_letter_code
_entity_poly.pdbx_strand_id
1 'polypeptide(L)'
;MKAPTPGMLAVGLLGVTVFTLMMVGPPGSYTPPPEPQSVGPAPSSIAVNGFTLTSDTVDLPVDDQLYPDGPHADVINANCTSCHSASMAMTQPVLSADQWKATVTKMKDVYKAPVAEKDIPAIVDYLTAMSAAQDGAPTGKVQNPAPNAAPDASGATG
;
A
#
# COMPACT_ATOMS: atom_id res chain seq x y z
N MET A 1 -5.61 -58.15 10.10
CA MET A 1 -5.37 -56.70 9.87
C MET A 1 -3.87 -56.42 10.00
N LYS A 2 -3.15 -56.26 8.88
CA LYS A 2 -1.69 -56.06 8.86
C LYS A 2 -1.41 -54.56 8.90
N ALA A 3 -0.79 -54.06 9.97
CA ALA A 3 -0.46 -52.65 10.11
C ALA A 3 0.68 -52.27 9.13
N PRO A 4 0.63 -51.08 8.51
CA PRO A 4 1.69 -50.62 7.63
C PRO A 4 2.96 -50.26 8.42
N THR A 5 4.11 -50.54 7.81
CA THR A 5 5.45 -50.33 8.38
C THR A 5 5.84 -48.84 8.43
N PRO A 6 6.64 -48.41 9.42
CA PRO A 6 6.94 -47.00 9.72
C PRO A 6 7.59 -46.20 8.57
N GLY A 7 8.22 -46.87 7.59
CA GLY A 7 8.82 -46.21 6.43
C GLY A 7 7.81 -45.51 5.49
N MET A 8 6.55 -45.95 5.46
CA MET A 8 5.53 -45.33 4.60
C MET A 8 4.93 -44.04 5.20
N LEU A 9 5.07 -43.81 6.51
CA LEU A 9 4.56 -42.60 7.17
C LEU A 9 5.50 -41.40 6.98
N ALA A 10 6.81 -41.63 6.93
CA ALA A 10 7.79 -40.57 6.76
C ALA A 10 7.80 -39.97 5.33
N VAL A 11 7.59 -40.81 4.30
CA VAL A 11 7.55 -40.35 2.90
C VAL A 11 6.26 -39.59 2.59
N GLY A 12 5.13 -40.00 3.17
CA GLY A 12 3.86 -39.30 2.99
C GLY A 12 3.88 -37.88 3.54
N LEU A 13 4.51 -37.66 4.70
CA LEU A 13 4.53 -36.36 5.36
C LEU A 13 5.47 -35.35 4.65
N LEU A 14 6.60 -35.83 4.12
CA LEU A 14 7.50 -35.03 3.27
C LEU A 14 6.90 -34.73 1.89
N GLY A 15 6.18 -35.68 1.30
CA GLY A 15 5.50 -35.48 0.02
C GLY A 15 4.41 -34.40 0.10
N VAL A 16 3.63 -34.41 1.18
CA VAL A 16 2.56 -33.42 1.40
C VAL A 16 3.14 -32.02 1.63
N THR A 17 4.19 -31.87 2.45
CA THR A 17 4.79 -30.55 2.69
C THR A 17 5.43 -29.94 1.43
N VAL A 18 6.11 -30.75 0.62
CA VAL A 18 6.68 -30.28 -0.66
C VAL A 18 5.56 -29.89 -1.64
N PHE A 19 4.47 -30.65 -1.70
CA PHE A 19 3.32 -30.34 -2.56
C PHE A 19 2.61 -29.06 -2.12
N THR A 20 2.45 -28.84 -0.81
CA THR A 20 1.89 -27.60 -0.27
C THR A 20 2.78 -26.39 -0.57
N LEU A 21 4.11 -26.51 -0.44
CA LEU A 21 5.06 -25.45 -0.79
C LEU A 21 5.03 -25.10 -2.28
N MET A 22 4.84 -26.08 -3.17
CA MET A 22 4.71 -25.80 -4.61
C MET A 22 3.40 -25.09 -4.98
N MET A 23 2.30 -25.31 -4.25
CA MET A 23 1.04 -24.60 -4.52
C MET A 23 1.04 -23.14 -4.06
N VAL A 24 1.87 -22.77 -3.08
CA VAL A 24 1.96 -21.37 -2.59
C VAL A 24 2.85 -20.51 -3.49
N GLY A 25 3.77 -21.11 -4.26
CA GLY A 25 4.72 -20.39 -5.10
C GLY A 25 5.81 -19.66 -4.27
N PRO A 26 6.98 -19.37 -4.86
CA PRO A 26 8.06 -18.68 -4.15
C PRO A 26 7.66 -17.24 -3.80
N PRO A 27 8.06 -16.73 -2.61
CA PRO A 27 7.88 -15.32 -2.30
C PRO A 27 8.56 -14.48 -3.39
N GLY A 28 7.79 -13.66 -4.10
CA GLY A 28 8.27 -12.85 -5.24
C GLY A 28 7.79 -13.30 -6.63
N SER A 29 6.98 -14.37 -6.75
CA SER A 29 6.37 -14.75 -8.04
C SER A 29 5.18 -13.89 -8.48
N TYR A 30 4.97 -12.74 -7.84
CA TYR A 30 3.97 -11.78 -8.27
C TYR A 30 4.45 -11.07 -9.54
N THR A 31 3.89 -11.43 -10.69
CA THR A 31 3.92 -10.58 -11.87
C THR A 31 2.85 -9.50 -11.70
N PRO A 32 3.22 -8.21 -11.64
CA PRO A 32 2.25 -7.14 -11.61
C PRO A 32 1.34 -7.23 -12.85
N PRO A 33 0.02 -7.00 -12.68
CA PRO A 33 -0.91 -6.89 -13.81
C PRO A 33 -0.40 -5.88 -14.84
N PRO A 34 -0.66 -6.09 -16.14
CA PRO A 34 -0.34 -5.08 -17.15
C PRO A 34 -0.97 -3.74 -16.78
N GLU A 35 -0.20 -2.67 -16.99
CA GLU A 35 -0.57 -1.30 -16.68
C GLU A 35 -1.95 -0.98 -17.26
N PRO A 36 -2.93 -0.50 -16.45
CA PRO A 36 -4.26 -0.16 -16.95
C PRO A 36 -4.15 0.90 -18.05
N GLN A 37 -4.50 0.54 -19.27
CA GLN A 37 -4.54 1.50 -20.37
C GLN A 37 -5.76 2.39 -20.19
N SER A 38 -5.52 3.65 -19.81
CA SER A 38 -6.56 4.66 -19.62
C SER A 38 -7.11 5.10 -20.99
N VAL A 39 -8.17 4.46 -21.46
CA VAL A 39 -8.95 4.92 -22.61
C VAL A 39 -10.25 5.51 -22.08
N GLY A 40 -10.18 6.76 -21.62
CA GLY A 40 -11.33 7.48 -21.06
C GLY A 40 -12.40 7.82 -22.11
N PRO A 41 -13.68 7.97 -21.71
CA PRO A 41 -14.73 8.45 -22.60
C PRO A 41 -14.50 9.91 -23.00
N ALA A 42 -15.10 10.33 -24.13
CA ALA A 42 -14.99 11.70 -24.62
C ALA A 42 -15.49 12.74 -23.58
N PRO A 43 -14.82 13.90 -23.45
CA PRO A 43 -15.16 14.91 -22.45
C PRO A 43 -16.59 15.43 -22.66
N SER A 44 -17.31 15.62 -21.56
CA SER A 44 -18.67 16.17 -21.52
C SER A 44 -18.71 17.39 -20.61
N SER A 45 -19.60 18.35 -20.89
CA SER A 45 -19.74 19.56 -20.06
C SER A 45 -21.19 19.91 -19.73
N ILE A 46 -21.38 20.51 -18.55
CA ILE A 46 -22.64 21.11 -18.12
C ILE A 46 -22.40 22.53 -17.61
N ALA A 47 -23.36 23.43 -17.83
CA ALA A 47 -23.29 24.81 -17.36
C ALA A 47 -24.49 25.12 -16.45
N VAL A 48 -24.22 25.60 -15.22
CA VAL A 48 -25.24 25.95 -14.23
C VAL A 48 -24.84 27.25 -13.54
N ASN A 49 -25.73 28.25 -13.55
CA ASN A 49 -25.56 29.54 -12.87
C ASN A 49 -24.21 30.25 -13.15
N GLY A 50 -23.69 30.11 -14.37
CA GLY A 50 -22.40 30.70 -14.77
C GLY A 50 -21.16 29.88 -14.42
N PHE A 51 -21.32 28.66 -13.87
CA PHE A 51 -20.24 27.69 -13.68
C PHE A 51 -20.33 26.59 -14.74
N THR A 52 -19.23 26.33 -15.44
CA THR A 52 -19.10 25.22 -16.39
C THR A 52 -18.25 24.13 -15.76
N LEU A 53 -18.78 22.91 -15.67
CA LEU A 53 -18.03 21.72 -15.29
C LEU A 53 -17.71 20.94 -16.56
N THR A 54 -16.42 20.83 -16.88
CA THR A 54 -15.91 19.99 -17.97
C THR A 54 -15.30 18.73 -17.38
N SER A 55 -15.68 17.57 -17.92
CA SER A 55 -15.02 16.32 -17.61
C SER A 55 -13.69 16.26 -18.35
N ASP A 56 -12.59 16.20 -17.62
CA ASP A 56 -11.25 15.92 -18.15
C ASP A 56 -10.78 14.55 -17.69
N THR A 57 -9.87 13.96 -18.46
CA THR A 57 -9.20 12.71 -18.07
C THR A 57 -7.90 13.05 -17.36
N VAL A 58 -7.72 12.49 -16.15
CA VAL A 58 -6.48 12.60 -15.37
C VAL A 58 -5.92 11.20 -15.19
N ASP A 59 -4.67 11.03 -15.57
CA ASP A 59 -3.90 9.82 -15.28
C ASP A 59 -3.26 9.95 -13.91
N LEU A 60 -3.55 8.99 -13.01
CA LEU A 60 -3.04 9.00 -11.64
C LEU A 60 -1.98 7.90 -11.49
N PRO A 61 -0.81 8.20 -10.89
CA PRO A 61 0.18 7.18 -10.64
C PRO A 61 -0.35 6.13 -9.66
N VAL A 62 0.03 4.87 -9.87
CA VAL A 62 -0.21 3.79 -8.92
C VAL A 62 0.75 3.96 -7.74
N ASP A 63 0.24 3.83 -6.52
CA ASP A 63 1.04 3.86 -5.30
C ASP A 63 1.27 2.45 -4.76
N ASP A 64 2.36 1.83 -5.23
CA ASP A 64 2.84 0.50 -4.85
C ASP A 64 4.04 0.55 -3.89
N GLN A 65 4.29 1.71 -3.27
CA GLN A 65 5.43 1.91 -2.38
C GLN A 65 5.34 1.02 -1.14
N LEU A 66 6.45 0.33 -0.84
CA LEU A 66 6.66 -0.40 0.42
C LEU A 66 7.24 0.51 1.51
N TYR A 67 7.12 0.08 2.76
CA TYR A 67 7.84 0.72 3.87
C TYR A 67 9.36 0.62 3.64
N PRO A 68 10.13 1.71 3.82
CA PRO A 68 11.58 1.72 3.63
C PRO A 68 12.30 0.65 4.44
N ASP A 69 13.42 0.15 3.91
CA ASP A 69 14.24 -0.83 4.61
C ASP A 69 14.71 -0.33 5.97
N GLY A 70 14.70 -1.23 6.96
CA GLY A 70 15.08 -0.93 8.33
C GLY A 70 14.68 -2.04 9.30
N PRO A 71 15.02 -1.91 10.59
CA PRO A 71 14.60 -2.85 11.62
C PRO A 71 13.07 -3.00 11.62
N HIS A 72 12.54 -4.21 11.49
CA HIS A 72 11.09 -4.51 11.45
C HIS A 72 10.32 -4.05 10.20
N ALA A 73 11.01 -3.61 9.14
CA ALA A 73 10.38 -3.26 7.87
C ALA A 73 9.64 -4.46 7.23
N ASP A 74 10.17 -5.67 7.41
CA ASP A 74 9.54 -6.93 6.96
C ASP A 74 8.21 -7.18 7.69
N VAL A 75 8.18 -6.95 9.00
CA VAL A 75 6.98 -7.15 9.83
C VAL A 75 5.87 -6.19 9.42
N ILE A 76 6.17 -4.89 9.26
CA ILE A 76 5.15 -3.92 8.89
C ILE A 76 4.66 -4.11 7.43
N ASN A 77 5.57 -4.41 6.50
CA ASN A 77 5.21 -4.69 5.11
C ASN A 77 4.30 -5.92 4.99
N ALA A 78 4.50 -6.96 5.82
CA ALA A 78 3.67 -8.16 5.83
C ALA A 78 2.27 -7.96 6.44
N ASN A 79 2.10 -6.97 7.32
CA ASN A 79 0.87 -6.83 8.11
C ASN A 79 -0.03 -5.65 7.70
N CYS A 80 0.50 -4.62 7.05
CA CYS A 80 -0.21 -3.35 6.85
C CYS A 80 -0.57 -3.03 5.39
N THR A 81 0.11 -3.65 4.41
CA THR A 81 -0.04 -3.29 2.98
C THR A 81 -1.19 -4.00 2.28
N SER A 82 -1.93 -4.87 2.98
CA SER A 82 -3.06 -5.61 2.41
C SER A 82 -4.32 -4.78 2.18
N CYS A 83 -4.45 -3.64 2.87
CA CYS A 83 -5.67 -2.83 2.87
C CYS A 83 -5.45 -1.39 2.38
N HIS A 84 -4.23 -0.87 2.52
CA HIS A 84 -3.86 0.46 2.07
C HIS A 84 -2.36 0.48 1.71
N SER A 85 -1.92 1.46 0.92
CA SER A 85 -0.51 1.65 0.61
C SER A 85 0.29 2.08 1.85
N ALA A 86 1.60 1.90 1.81
CA ALA A 86 2.46 2.31 2.92
C ALA A 86 2.52 3.84 3.07
N SER A 87 2.32 4.59 1.98
CA SER A 87 2.32 6.06 1.99
C SER A 87 1.26 6.64 2.92
N MET A 88 0.11 5.97 3.08
CA MET A 88 -0.96 6.41 3.97
C MET A 88 -0.50 6.51 5.43
N ALA A 89 0.35 5.58 5.87
CA ALA A 89 0.93 5.62 7.20
C ALA A 89 2.14 6.59 7.29
N MET A 90 2.95 6.67 6.23
CA MET A 90 4.13 7.55 6.22
C MET A 90 3.78 9.04 6.15
N THR A 91 2.57 9.39 5.71
CA THR A 91 2.08 10.77 5.65
C THR A 91 1.34 11.22 6.91
N GLN A 92 1.24 10.35 7.92
CA GLN A 92 0.70 10.74 9.22
C GLN A 92 1.57 11.81 9.90
N PRO A 93 0.98 12.66 10.76
CA PRO A 93 1.77 13.55 11.59
C PRO A 93 2.75 12.76 12.47
N VAL A 94 3.72 13.46 13.03
CA VAL A 94 4.61 12.87 14.04
C VAL A 94 3.77 12.46 15.25
N LEU A 95 3.80 11.17 15.57
CA LEU A 95 3.07 10.57 16.69
C LEU A 95 4.04 9.94 17.69
N SER A 96 3.65 9.96 18.96
CA SER A 96 4.34 9.22 20.00
C SER A 96 4.11 7.70 19.87
N ALA A 97 4.95 6.90 20.52
CA ALA A 97 4.80 5.45 20.55
C ALA A 97 3.41 5.00 21.06
N ASP A 98 2.85 5.67 22.07
CA ASP A 98 1.52 5.36 22.60
C ASP A 98 0.41 5.67 21.58
N GLN A 99 0.55 6.76 20.83
CA GLN A 99 -0.39 7.13 19.76
C GLN A 99 -0.30 6.14 18.60
N TRP A 100 0.91 5.73 18.21
CA TRP A 100 1.10 4.69 17.21
C TRP A 100 0.53 3.35 17.66
N LYS A 101 0.75 2.96 18.91
CA LYS A 101 0.17 1.75 19.50
C LYS A 101 -1.35 1.78 19.44
N ALA A 102 -1.99 2.90 19.82
CA ALA A 102 -3.44 3.04 19.73
C ALA A 102 -3.94 2.90 18.27
N THR A 103 -3.22 3.48 17.31
CA THR A 103 -3.55 3.36 15.88
C THR A 103 -3.41 1.91 15.38
N VAL A 104 -2.31 1.22 15.71
CA VAL A 104 -2.08 -0.18 15.32
C VAL A 104 -3.12 -1.11 15.97
N THR A 105 -3.42 -0.90 17.26
CA THR A 105 -4.50 -1.63 17.95
C THR A 105 -5.85 -1.39 17.28
N LYS A 106 -6.14 -0.15 16.84
CA LYS A 106 -7.36 0.14 16.06
C LYS A 106 -7.39 -0.61 14.73
N MET A 107 -6.26 -0.67 14.00
CA MET A 107 -6.16 -1.44 12.76
C MET A 107 -6.50 -2.91 12.98
N LYS A 108 -5.95 -3.51 14.04
CA LYS A 108 -6.23 -4.89 14.43
C LYS A 108 -7.68 -5.10 14.88
N ASP A 109 -8.15 -4.34 15.86
CA ASP A 109 -9.38 -4.68 16.58
C ASP A 109 -10.64 -4.17 15.88
N VAL A 110 -10.57 -2.99 15.23
CA VAL A 110 -11.71 -2.38 14.54
C VAL A 110 -11.70 -2.73 13.05
N TYR A 111 -10.57 -2.53 12.38
CA TYR A 111 -10.47 -2.76 10.94
C TYR A 111 -10.07 -4.18 10.57
N LYS A 112 -9.82 -5.04 11.57
CA LYS A 112 -9.52 -6.48 11.40
C LYS A 112 -8.29 -6.74 10.54
N ALA A 113 -7.31 -5.83 10.58
CA ALA A 113 -6.00 -6.10 10.00
C ALA A 113 -5.40 -7.36 10.66
N PRO A 114 -4.72 -8.23 9.89
CA PRO A 114 -4.23 -9.53 10.35
C PRO A 114 -2.96 -9.41 11.21
N VAL A 115 -2.94 -8.47 12.15
CA VAL A 115 -1.80 -8.19 13.03
C VAL A 115 -1.86 -9.12 14.25
N ALA A 116 -0.81 -9.91 14.46
CA ALA A 116 -0.68 -10.69 15.70
C ALA A 116 -0.25 -9.79 16.87
N GLU A 117 -0.75 -10.06 18.08
CA GLU A 117 -0.45 -9.25 19.27
C GLU A 117 1.05 -9.14 19.55
N LYS A 118 1.80 -10.21 19.27
CA LYS A 118 3.27 -10.27 19.43
C LYS A 118 4.03 -9.31 18.50
N ASP A 119 3.42 -8.90 17.38
CA ASP A 119 4.06 -8.09 16.35
C ASP A 119 3.79 -6.59 16.54
N ILE A 120 2.82 -6.23 17.40
CA ILE A 120 2.49 -4.83 17.70
C ILE A 120 3.71 -4.03 18.19
N PRO A 121 4.53 -4.51 19.13
CA PRO A 121 5.69 -3.76 19.59
C PRO A 121 6.67 -3.42 18.45
N ALA A 122 7.00 -4.39 17.60
CA ALA A 122 7.92 -4.20 16.47
C ALA A 122 7.37 -3.19 15.44
N ILE A 123 6.06 -3.23 15.17
CA ILE A 123 5.39 -2.28 14.28
C ILE A 123 5.42 -0.86 14.87
N VAL A 124 5.13 -0.72 16.17
CA VAL A 124 5.16 0.58 16.87
C VAL A 124 6.57 1.16 16.91
N ASP A 125 7.59 0.33 17.15
CA ASP A 125 8.98 0.75 17.15
C ASP A 125 9.39 1.28 15.78
N TYR A 126 9.01 0.59 14.70
CA TYR A 126 9.28 1.04 13.33
C TYR A 126 8.60 2.38 13.01
N LEU A 127 7.30 2.50 13.29
CA LEU A 127 6.52 3.73 13.03
C LEU A 127 7.07 4.92 13.83
N THR A 128 7.48 4.68 15.08
CA THR A 128 8.08 5.72 15.94
C THR A 128 9.44 6.17 15.42
N ALA A 129 10.27 5.24 14.94
CA ALA A 129 11.56 5.56 14.32
C ALA A 129 11.38 6.43 13.07
N MET A 130 10.36 6.14 12.25
CA MET A 130 10.02 6.98 11.10
C MET A 130 9.56 8.38 11.54
N SER A 131 8.68 8.49 12.53
CA SER A 131 8.24 9.80 13.04
C SER A 131 9.40 10.65 13.56
N ALA A 132 10.36 10.04 14.26
CA ALA A 132 11.56 10.74 14.71
C ALA A 132 12.43 11.25 13.54
N ALA A 133 12.48 10.51 12.42
CA ALA A 133 13.18 10.96 11.22
C ALA A 133 12.46 12.13 10.52
N GLN A 134 11.14 12.22 10.66
CA GLN A 134 10.32 13.31 10.10
C GLN A 134 10.46 14.62 10.89
N ASP A 135 10.62 14.55 12.22
CA ASP A 135 10.90 15.72 13.08
C ASP A 135 12.23 16.42 12.75
N GLY A 136 13.19 15.67 12.20
CA GLY A 136 14.50 16.16 11.78
C GLY A 136 14.55 16.68 10.34
N ALA A 137 13.48 16.51 9.56
CA ALA A 137 13.44 16.97 8.17
C ALA A 137 13.08 18.47 8.11
N PRO A 138 13.85 19.30 7.37
CA PRO A 138 13.39 20.66 7.10
C PRO A 138 12.05 20.57 6.38
N THR A 139 11.08 21.38 6.81
CA THR A 139 9.75 21.50 6.21
C THR A 139 9.89 21.82 4.72
N GLY A 140 10.01 20.76 3.92
CA GLY A 140 10.05 20.82 2.47
C GLY A 140 8.73 21.41 2.05
N LYS A 141 8.78 22.64 1.51
CA LYS A 141 7.62 23.29 0.93
C LYS A 141 6.92 22.28 0.04
N VAL A 142 5.61 22.14 0.24
CA VAL A 142 4.72 21.54 -0.76
C VAL A 142 4.98 22.31 -2.05
N GLN A 143 5.79 21.73 -2.93
CA GLN A 143 5.92 22.22 -4.30
C GLN A 143 4.64 21.76 -4.98
N ASN A 144 3.59 22.57 -4.88
CA ASN A 144 2.56 22.51 -5.89
C ASN A 144 3.28 22.72 -7.23
N PRO A 145 3.18 21.78 -8.18
CA PRO A 145 3.48 22.12 -9.56
C PRO A 145 2.62 23.33 -9.91
N ALA A 146 3.24 24.35 -10.51
CA ALA A 146 2.50 25.48 -11.03
C ALA A 146 1.33 24.95 -11.88
N PRO A 147 0.13 25.56 -11.80
CA PRO A 147 -0.92 25.22 -12.75
C PRO A 147 -0.35 25.53 -14.14
N ASN A 148 -0.10 24.48 -14.92
CA ASN A 148 0.34 24.60 -16.29
C ASN A 148 -0.66 25.54 -16.97
N ALA A 149 -0.17 26.70 -17.41
CA ALA A 149 -0.96 27.62 -18.21
C ALA A 149 -1.49 26.84 -19.42
N ALA A 150 -2.82 26.77 -19.54
CA ALA A 150 -3.45 26.35 -20.77
C ALA A 150 -2.91 27.25 -21.90
N PRO A 151 -2.54 26.71 -23.08
CA PRO A 151 -2.21 27.55 -24.20
C PRO A 151 -3.47 28.35 -24.60
N ASP A 152 -3.31 29.68 -24.68
CA ASP A 152 -4.34 30.60 -25.13
C ASP A 152 -4.83 30.21 -26.53
N ALA A 153 -6.02 29.60 -26.60
CA ALA A 153 -6.76 29.42 -27.84
C ALA A 153 -7.49 30.73 -28.19
N SER A 154 -6.71 31.79 -28.46
CA SER A 154 -7.21 32.97 -29.16
C SER A 154 -6.90 32.83 -30.64
N GLY A 155 -7.89 32.45 -31.44
CA GLY A 155 -7.82 32.59 -32.90
C GLY A 155 -8.63 31.58 -33.71
N ALA A 156 -9.94 31.82 -33.86
CA ALA A 156 -10.83 31.40 -34.95
C ALA A 156 -12.27 31.76 -34.54
N THR A 157 -13.09 32.54 -35.23
CA THR A 157 -13.14 32.94 -36.64
C THR A 157 -13.84 34.31 -36.78
N GLY A 158 -13.69 34.92 -37.95
CA GLY A 158 -14.73 35.80 -38.51
C GLY A 158 -15.86 35.01 -39.14
#